data_AF-A0ABD3SDS2-F1
#
_entry.id   AF-A0ABD3SDS2-F1
#
_cell.length_a   1.000
_cell.length_b   1.000
_cell.length_c   1.000
_cell.angle_alpha   90.00
_cell.angle_beta   90.00
_cell.angle_gamma   90.00
#
_symmetry.space_group_name_H-M   'P 1'
#
loop_
_entity.id
_entity.type
_entity.pdbx_description
1 polymer ?
#
loop_
_entity_poly.entity_id
_entity_poly.type
_entity_poly.pdbx_seq_one_letter_code
_entity_poly.pdbx_strand_id
1 'polypeptide(L)'
;MGYESTDELGLHSIRKGVSTHLASLPGGPPPAALCLRAGWSMGPVKDIYYHQTQGGDEFVGRCAAMLNMFNGNFACSSAYFEGDNTELSSLADEAVKDNFPQHHDMDGMTRILHRCLASMIFHHNTILQLPPNHITRSIMMYRQSSPSIHTNILAGHVRIIHSWETNTELTGITPHVKTLVDIAAIKATQDTIVDRLFERVIMGVKDLLDTRQIGGGELTECRLKDMVEKAVEPQFNELKVTLNKALLDRGNNPLPPRTLESMESFNIRRPVNEVRMSGGMFSRLPANYEFPNAGVYDLWIKWNIRDDVRNIPPLRTLHPRDFKFLDSKPKPDGSKRQASRLTFSDMKFVCGCFETAARENGMDPSDGSTANVRLIYQQVSPTIYAGLKGQVSRSTQDKWLTIVDKLRDKKRMEEKERKERG
;
A
#
# COMPACT_ATOMS: atom_id res chain seq x y z
N MET A 1 -26.13 -0.09 -3.02
CA MET A 1 -26.11 1.11 -3.88
C MET A 1 -26.24 0.61 -5.31
N GLY A 2 -27.38 0.81 -5.96
CA GLY A 2 -27.71 0.21 -7.27
C GLY A 2 -26.99 0.87 -8.45
N TYR A 3 -25.66 0.89 -8.44
CA TYR A 3 -24.83 1.30 -9.57
C TYR A 3 -24.20 0.05 -10.18
N GLU A 4 -24.24 -0.07 -11.50
CA GLU A 4 -23.75 -1.26 -12.21
C GLU A 4 -22.29 -1.12 -12.68
N SER A 5 -21.74 0.11 -12.69
CA SER A 5 -20.36 0.39 -13.11
C SER A 5 -19.66 1.45 -12.23
N THR A 6 -18.33 1.33 -12.11
CA THR A 6 -17.48 2.30 -11.41
C THR A 6 -17.41 3.67 -12.08
N ASP A 7 -17.76 3.75 -13.37
CA ASP A 7 -17.74 5.01 -14.12
C ASP A 7 -18.91 5.96 -13.76
N GLU A 8 -19.93 5.44 -13.06
CA GLU A 8 -21.09 6.20 -12.58
C GLU A 8 -20.85 6.83 -11.19
N LEU A 9 -19.72 6.54 -10.56
CA LEU A 9 -19.40 6.99 -9.21
C LEU A 9 -18.56 8.27 -9.22
N GLY A 10 -19.22 9.43 -9.09
CA GLY A 10 -18.54 10.70 -8.81
C GLY A 10 -17.92 10.76 -7.41
N LEU A 11 -16.96 11.66 -7.19
CA LEU A 11 -16.31 11.90 -5.88
C LEU A 11 -17.32 12.17 -4.74
N HIS A 12 -18.45 12.82 -5.05
CA HIS A 12 -19.52 13.05 -4.08
C HIS A 12 -20.23 11.75 -3.67
N SER A 13 -20.35 10.77 -4.58
CA SER A 13 -20.94 9.46 -4.30
C SER A 13 -20.06 8.63 -3.38
N ILE A 14 -18.74 8.77 -3.44
CA ILE A 14 -17.79 8.07 -2.56
C ILE A 14 -17.97 8.53 -1.10
N ARG A 15 -17.98 9.84 -0.84
CA ARG A 15 -18.21 10.36 0.53
C ARG A 15 -19.54 9.89 1.10
N LYS A 16 -20.61 9.94 0.30
CA LYS A 16 -21.93 9.42 0.70
C LYS A 16 -21.87 7.92 1.01
N GLY A 17 -21.23 7.13 0.14
CA GLY A 17 -21.09 5.69 0.32
C GLY A 17 -20.34 5.32 1.60
N VAL A 18 -19.21 5.96 1.87
CA VAL A 18 -18.46 5.78 3.13
C VAL A 18 -19.34 6.14 4.32
N SER A 19 -20.00 7.30 4.29
CA SER A 19 -20.89 7.70 5.38
C SER A 19 -22.04 6.71 5.62
N THR A 20 -22.69 6.24 4.55
CA THR A 20 -23.76 5.23 4.66
C THR A 20 -23.23 3.92 5.24
N HIS A 21 -22.04 3.46 4.81
CA HIS A 21 -21.43 2.27 5.38
C HIS A 21 -21.15 2.44 6.87
N LEU A 22 -20.51 3.55 7.27
CA LEU A 22 -20.17 3.81 8.67
C LEU A 22 -21.41 3.93 9.56
N ALA A 23 -22.46 4.59 9.08
CA ALA A 23 -23.73 4.69 9.79
C ALA A 23 -24.46 3.34 9.94
N SER A 24 -24.14 2.35 9.10
CA SER A 24 -24.75 1.01 9.16
C SER A 24 -24.07 0.07 10.16
N LEU A 25 -22.87 0.43 10.67
CA LEU A 25 -22.10 -0.41 11.58
C LEU A 25 -22.71 -0.38 13.00
N PRO A 26 -23.19 -1.51 13.55
CA PRO A 26 -23.63 -1.56 14.94
C PRO A 26 -22.45 -1.29 15.87
N GLY A 27 -22.58 -0.28 16.75
CA GLY A 27 -21.46 0.18 17.59
C GLY A 27 -20.41 1.01 16.83
N GLY A 28 -20.70 1.42 15.59
CA GLY A 28 -19.89 2.31 14.78
C GLY A 28 -19.91 3.78 15.24
N PRO A 29 -19.29 4.67 14.46
CA PRO A 29 -19.16 6.07 14.84
C PRO A 29 -20.49 6.80 15.02
N PRO A 30 -20.60 7.73 15.98
CA PRO A 30 -21.84 8.46 16.20
C PRO A 30 -22.19 9.34 14.99
N PRO A 31 -23.49 9.50 14.66
CA PRO A 31 -23.90 10.30 13.49
C PRO A 31 -23.36 11.72 13.48
N ALA A 32 -23.16 12.33 14.64
CA ALA A 32 -22.59 13.68 14.74
C ALA A 32 -21.13 13.74 14.26
N ALA A 33 -20.26 12.83 14.72
CA ALA A 33 -18.87 12.77 14.27
C ALA A 33 -18.78 12.48 12.78
N LEU A 34 -19.70 11.66 12.25
CA LEU A 34 -19.78 11.36 10.84
C LEU A 34 -20.16 12.59 9.99
N CYS A 35 -21.22 13.32 10.37
CA CYS A 35 -21.64 14.53 9.69
C CYS A 35 -20.54 15.59 9.70
N LEU A 36 -19.89 15.79 10.85
CA LEU A 36 -18.79 16.74 11.00
C LEU A 36 -17.60 16.39 10.10
N ARG A 37 -17.15 15.12 10.08
CA ARG A 37 -16.07 14.66 9.18
C ARG A 37 -16.47 14.73 7.70
N ALA A 38 -17.75 14.54 7.39
CA ALA A 38 -18.28 14.68 6.03
C ALA A 38 -18.47 16.14 5.59
N GLY A 39 -18.32 17.11 6.51
CA GLY A 39 -18.56 18.52 6.26
C GLY A 39 -20.04 18.85 6.05
N TRP A 40 -20.94 18.12 6.72
CA TRP A 40 -22.39 18.30 6.61
C TRP A 40 -22.94 19.03 7.82
N SER A 41 -23.84 20.00 7.58
CA SER A 41 -24.62 20.61 8.66
C SER A 41 -25.57 19.58 9.27
N MET A 42 -25.63 19.57 10.60
CA MET A 42 -26.60 18.79 11.37
C MET A 42 -27.88 19.59 11.66
N GLY A 43 -27.98 20.81 11.12
CA GLY A 43 -29.09 21.73 11.31
C GLY A 43 -28.84 22.75 12.44
N PRO A 44 -29.74 23.74 12.58
CA PRO A 44 -29.50 24.96 13.35
C PRO A 44 -29.26 24.71 14.84
N VAL A 45 -29.89 23.68 15.43
CA VAL A 45 -29.73 23.36 16.86
C VAL A 45 -28.49 22.51 17.09
N LYS A 46 -28.34 21.42 16.35
CA LYS A 46 -27.29 20.41 16.57
C LYS A 46 -25.88 20.96 16.32
N ASP A 47 -25.72 21.82 15.32
CA ASP A 47 -24.42 22.44 15.01
C ASP A 47 -23.93 23.38 16.13
N ILE A 48 -24.82 23.88 17.00
CA ILE A 48 -24.47 24.73 18.15
C ILE A 48 -23.92 23.90 19.32
N TYR A 49 -24.40 22.66 19.50
CA TYR A 49 -24.09 21.86 20.69
C TYR A 49 -23.14 20.68 20.43
N TYR A 50 -23.13 20.14 19.21
CA TYR A 50 -22.27 19.01 18.86
C TYR A 50 -21.03 19.49 18.13
N HIS A 51 -19.95 19.67 18.89
CA HIS A 51 -18.65 20.02 18.35
C HIS A 51 -17.83 18.79 17.99
N GLN A 52 -16.95 18.94 17.00
CA GLN A 52 -16.03 17.89 16.60
C GLN A 52 -15.03 17.65 17.72
N THR A 53 -15.17 16.51 18.41
CA THR A 53 -14.15 16.05 19.36
C THR A 53 -13.15 15.17 18.62
N GLN A 54 -11.88 15.29 19.02
CA GLN A 54 -10.77 14.59 18.37
C GLN A 54 -10.99 13.06 18.34
N GLY A 55 -11.37 12.45 19.47
CA GLY A 55 -11.60 11.01 19.57
C GLY A 55 -12.73 10.49 18.67
N GLY A 56 -13.79 11.29 18.48
CA GLY A 56 -14.88 10.95 17.57
C GLY A 56 -14.42 10.93 16.12
N ASP A 57 -13.66 11.94 15.70
CA ASP A 57 -13.09 11.98 14.36
C ASP A 57 -12.12 10.82 14.12
N GLU A 58 -11.21 10.56 15.05
CA GLU A 58 -10.22 9.49 14.92
C GLU A 58 -10.87 8.10 14.82
N PHE A 59 -11.95 7.86 15.58
CA PHE A 59 -12.73 6.62 15.47
C PHE A 59 -13.41 6.49 14.11
N VAL A 60 -14.03 7.58 13.60
CA VAL A 60 -14.58 7.61 12.23
C VAL A 60 -13.47 7.29 11.23
N GLY A 61 -12.27 7.84 11.41
CA GLY A 61 -11.12 7.60 10.55
C GLY A 61 -10.69 6.14 10.49
N ARG A 62 -10.61 5.47 11.65
CA ARG A 62 -10.28 4.03 11.71
C ARG A 62 -11.33 3.17 11.02
N CYS A 63 -12.62 3.43 11.27
CA CYS A 63 -13.69 2.70 10.60
C CYS A 63 -13.71 2.99 9.09
N ALA A 64 -13.45 4.23 8.67
CA ALA A 64 -13.36 4.61 7.25
C ALA A 64 -12.19 3.93 6.53
N ALA A 65 -11.11 3.61 7.27
CA ALA A 65 -10.00 2.80 6.80
C ALA A 65 -10.33 1.29 6.74
N MET A 66 -11.59 0.90 6.98
CA MET A 66 -12.08 -0.48 6.96
C MET A 66 -11.39 -1.40 7.98
N LEU A 67 -10.89 -0.82 9.08
CA LEU A 67 -10.39 -1.63 10.19
C LEU A 67 -11.57 -2.34 10.87
N ASN A 68 -11.41 -3.64 11.11
CA ASN A 68 -12.47 -4.47 11.70
C ASN A 68 -12.54 -4.26 13.21
N MET A 69 -13.60 -3.61 13.70
CA MET A 69 -13.85 -3.35 15.14
C MET A 69 -13.94 -4.60 16.01
N PHE A 70 -14.15 -5.77 15.42
CA PHE A 70 -14.20 -7.05 16.13
C PHE A 70 -12.85 -7.77 16.21
N ASN A 71 -11.78 -7.12 15.75
CA ASN A 71 -10.42 -7.65 15.76
C ASN A 71 -9.49 -6.73 16.57
N GLY A 72 -8.59 -7.31 17.36
CA GLY A 72 -7.56 -6.55 18.10
C GLY A 72 -6.70 -5.65 17.21
N ASN A 73 -6.51 -6.03 15.94
CA ASN A 73 -5.81 -5.22 14.94
C ASN A 73 -6.50 -3.88 14.67
N PHE A 74 -7.76 -3.67 15.09
CA PHE A 74 -8.39 -2.34 15.08
C PHE A 74 -7.57 -1.32 15.87
N ALA A 75 -6.88 -1.77 16.92
CA ALA A 75 -6.03 -0.98 17.79
C ALA A 75 -4.56 -0.90 17.32
N CYS A 76 -4.25 -1.27 16.08
CA CYS A 76 -2.90 -1.16 15.55
C CYS A 76 -2.52 0.29 15.19
N SER A 77 -1.23 0.61 15.22
CA SER A 77 -0.69 1.83 14.65
C SER A 77 -0.63 1.74 13.12
N SER A 78 -0.38 2.88 12.47
CA SER A 78 0.19 2.85 11.12
C SER A 78 1.65 2.35 11.19
N ALA A 79 2.15 1.81 10.09
CA ALA A 79 3.57 1.46 9.97
C ALA A 79 4.46 2.70 10.18
N TYR A 80 5.55 2.52 10.92
CA TYR A 80 6.49 3.61 11.22
C TYR A 80 7.89 3.12 11.50
N PHE A 81 8.84 4.05 11.47
CA PHE A 81 10.23 3.77 11.84
C PHE A 81 10.41 3.87 13.36
N GLU A 82 10.78 2.75 13.97
CA GLU A 82 11.12 2.65 15.39
C GLU A 82 12.55 3.14 15.63
N GLY A 83 12.69 4.02 16.62
CA GLY A 83 13.93 4.68 16.99
C GLY A 83 13.90 6.18 16.67
N ASP A 84 14.01 7.02 17.70
CA ASP A 84 14.08 8.47 17.56
C ASP A 84 15.56 8.91 17.58
N ASN A 85 16.27 8.62 16.49
CA ASN A 85 17.64 9.08 16.28
C ASN A 85 17.67 9.97 15.02
N THR A 86 18.39 11.09 15.12
CA THR A 86 18.63 12.05 14.02
C THR A 86 19.14 11.37 12.76
N GLU A 87 19.96 10.32 12.90
CA GLU A 87 20.47 9.53 11.77
C GLU A 87 19.37 8.78 11.01
N LEU A 88 18.39 8.20 11.72
CA LEU A 88 17.30 7.48 11.08
C LEU A 88 16.35 8.45 10.35
N SER A 89 16.13 9.63 10.95
CA SER A 89 15.34 10.70 10.33
C SER A 89 15.99 11.22 9.06
N SER A 90 17.29 11.51 9.05
CA SER A 90 17.99 11.98 7.85
C SER A 90 17.99 10.91 6.75
N LEU A 91 18.14 9.64 7.12
CA LEU A 91 18.02 8.52 6.20
C LEU A 91 16.62 8.43 5.58
N ALA A 92 15.57 8.63 6.38
CA ALA A 92 14.19 8.68 5.92
C ALA A 92 13.93 9.88 5.00
N ASP A 93 14.51 11.04 5.27
CA ASP A 93 14.40 12.23 4.42
C ASP A 93 15.00 12.00 3.03
N GLU A 94 16.18 11.37 2.94
CA GLU A 94 16.78 10.98 1.66
C GLU A 94 15.94 9.92 0.92
N ALA A 95 15.39 8.94 1.63
CA ALA A 95 14.49 7.98 1.01
C ALA A 95 13.15 8.62 0.54
N VAL A 96 12.63 9.61 1.27
CA VAL A 96 11.45 10.38 0.86
C VAL A 96 11.74 11.22 -0.39
N LYS A 97 12.91 11.84 -0.49
CA LYS A 97 13.38 12.55 -1.69
C LYS A 97 13.36 11.69 -2.95
N ASP A 98 13.67 10.40 -2.82
CA ASP A 98 13.70 9.46 -3.94
C ASP A 98 12.31 8.95 -4.34
N ASN A 99 11.43 8.73 -3.36
CA ASN A 99 10.13 8.09 -3.57
C ASN A 99 8.95 9.07 -3.66
N PHE A 100 9.08 10.26 -3.07
CA PHE A 100 8.10 11.36 -3.08
C PHE A 100 8.71 12.71 -3.50
N PRO A 101 9.41 12.79 -4.64
CA PRO A 101 10.19 13.97 -5.04
C PRO A 101 9.37 15.25 -5.26
N GLN A 102 8.07 15.14 -5.49
CA GLN A 102 7.19 16.32 -5.61
C GLN A 102 6.69 16.85 -4.26
N HIS A 103 6.84 16.07 -3.18
CA HIS A 103 6.20 16.33 -1.89
C HIS A 103 7.22 16.51 -0.75
N HIS A 104 8.47 16.07 -0.93
CA HIS A 104 9.49 16.06 0.12
C HIS A 104 9.80 17.43 0.75
N ASP A 105 9.71 18.52 -0.01
CA ASP A 105 9.99 19.89 0.47
C ASP A 105 8.75 20.60 1.02
N MET A 106 7.59 19.93 1.10
CA MET A 106 6.39 20.55 1.64
C MET A 106 6.45 20.67 3.16
N ASP A 107 6.31 21.90 3.64
CA ASP A 107 6.29 22.19 5.06
C ASP A 107 5.19 21.41 5.80
N GLY A 108 5.52 20.93 7.01
CA GLY A 108 4.64 20.10 7.82
C GLY A 108 4.39 18.66 7.34
N MET A 109 4.85 18.26 6.15
CA MET A 109 4.56 16.94 5.57
C MET A 109 5.57 15.85 5.93
N THR A 110 6.74 16.20 6.49
CA THR A 110 7.85 15.27 6.75
C THR A 110 7.40 14.00 7.49
N ARG A 111 6.72 14.15 8.63
CA ARG A 111 6.25 13.00 9.44
C ARG A 111 5.23 12.14 8.71
N ILE A 112 4.36 12.75 7.90
CA ILE A 112 3.36 12.03 7.10
C ILE A 112 4.06 11.23 6.00
N LEU A 113 5.03 11.83 5.31
CA LEU A 113 5.80 11.16 4.26
C LEU A 113 6.64 10.01 4.81
N HIS A 114 7.21 10.16 6.01
CA HIS A 114 7.89 9.05 6.72
C HIS A 114 6.92 7.89 6.98
N ARG A 115 5.69 8.17 7.45
CA ARG A 115 4.67 7.12 7.67
C ARG A 115 4.23 6.48 6.36
N CYS A 116 4.05 7.24 5.30
CA CYS A 116 3.76 6.71 3.97
C CYS A 116 4.90 5.83 3.46
N LEU A 117 6.15 6.24 3.66
CA LEU A 117 7.34 5.47 3.30
C LEU A 117 7.40 4.15 4.09
N ALA A 118 7.22 4.20 5.41
CA ALA A 118 7.19 3.01 6.25
C ALA A 118 6.09 2.02 5.83
N SER A 119 4.90 2.53 5.50
CA SER A 119 3.78 1.71 4.98
C SER A 119 4.12 1.03 3.65
N MET A 120 4.75 1.77 2.74
CA MET A 120 5.23 1.23 1.46
C MET A 120 6.28 0.14 1.65
N ILE A 121 7.24 0.33 2.56
CA ILE A 121 8.26 -0.66 2.89
C ILE A 121 7.61 -1.90 3.54
N PHE A 122 6.70 -1.71 4.49
CA PHE A 122 5.96 -2.81 5.13
C PHE A 122 5.19 -3.66 4.11
N HIS A 123 4.58 -3.02 3.12
CA HIS A 123 3.77 -3.67 2.08
C HIS A 123 4.56 -3.99 0.80
N HIS A 124 5.89 -4.00 0.84
CA HIS A 124 6.75 -4.16 -0.33
C HIS A 124 6.35 -5.36 -1.22
N ASN A 125 6.25 -6.56 -0.63
CA ASN A 125 5.92 -7.78 -1.37
C ASN A 125 4.50 -7.74 -1.96
N THR A 126 3.53 -7.18 -1.22
CA THR A 126 2.16 -7.00 -1.71
C THR A 126 2.12 -6.06 -2.92
N ILE A 127 2.92 -4.98 -2.91
CA ILE A 127 2.99 -4.03 -4.01
C ILE A 127 3.68 -4.64 -5.24
N LEU A 128 4.68 -5.49 -5.05
CA LEU A 128 5.32 -6.21 -6.16
C LEU A 128 4.40 -7.26 -6.81
N GLN A 129 3.42 -7.78 -6.08
CA GLN A 129 2.39 -8.68 -6.61
C GLN A 129 1.32 -7.96 -7.46
N LEU A 130 1.24 -6.63 -7.40
CA LEU A 130 0.32 -5.86 -8.27
C LEU A 130 0.67 -6.05 -9.76
N PRO A 131 -0.29 -5.81 -10.67
CA PRO A 131 -0.06 -5.89 -12.10
C PRO A 131 1.21 -5.12 -12.52
N PRO A 132 2.05 -5.65 -13.43
CA PRO A 132 3.35 -5.04 -13.77
C PRO A 132 3.28 -3.57 -14.20
N ASN A 133 2.16 -3.13 -14.78
CA ASN A 133 1.95 -1.76 -15.25
C ASN A 133 1.20 -0.87 -14.23
N HIS A 134 0.97 -1.35 -13.00
CA HIS A 134 0.33 -0.59 -11.95
C HIS A 134 1.17 0.65 -11.57
N ILE A 135 0.52 1.79 -11.36
CA ILE A 135 1.20 3.09 -11.13
C ILE A 135 2.12 3.02 -9.90
N THR A 136 1.69 2.39 -8.82
CA THR A 136 2.50 2.20 -7.60
C THR A 136 3.82 1.48 -7.86
N ARG A 137 3.87 0.55 -8.81
CA ARG A 137 5.11 -0.15 -9.19
C ARG A 137 6.09 0.74 -9.97
N SER A 138 5.69 1.96 -10.31
CA SER A 138 6.56 2.95 -10.95
C SER A 138 7.33 3.81 -9.94
N ILE A 139 7.02 3.71 -8.65
CA ILE A 139 7.78 4.35 -7.56
C ILE A 139 9.20 3.77 -7.52
N MET A 140 10.19 4.62 -7.24
CA MET A 140 11.61 4.31 -7.42
C MET A 140 12.03 3.00 -6.72
N MET A 141 11.67 2.81 -5.46
CA MET A 141 12.06 1.61 -4.69
C MET A 141 11.58 0.28 -5.31
N TYR A 142 10.51 0.29 -6.10
CA TYR A 142 9.95 -0.93 -6.71
C TYR A 142 10.44 -1.16 -8.14
N ARG A 143 11.25 -0.25 -8.67
CA ARG A 143 11.88 -0.36 -10.00
C ARG A 143 13.31 -0.86 -9.94
N GLN A 144 13.98 -0.70 -8.80
CA GLN A 144 15.36 -1.11 -8.60
C GLN A 144 15.40 -2.50 -7.98
N SER A 145 16.24 -3.40 -8.50
CA SER A 145 16.36 -4.78 -7.99
C SER A 145 16.96 -4.82 -6.59
N SER A 146 17.71 -3.79 -6.22
CA SER A 146 18.04 -3.47 -4.84
C SER A 146 17.41 -2.12 -4.54
N PRO A 147 16.53 -2.01 -3.53
CA PRO A 147 16.16 -0.72 -2.98
C PRO A 147 17.41 0.05 -2.55
N SER A 148 17.32 1.38 -2.46
CA SER A 148 18.46 2.20 -2.03
C SER A 148 18.97 1.74 -0.67
N ILE A 149 20.26 1.96 -0.39
CA ILE A 149 20.89 1.62 0.90
C ILE A 149 20.02 2.13 2.07
N HIS A 150 19.49 3.35 1.92
CA HIS A 150 18.54 3.97 2.84
C HIS A 150 17.31 3.09 3.11
N THR A 151 16.59 2.67 2.06
CA THR A 151 15.38 1.86 2.23
C THR A 151 15.63 0.48 2.82
N ASN A 152 16.78 -0.15 2.55
CA ASN A 152 17.13 -1.44 3.13
C ASN A 152 17.38 -1.35 4.64
N ILE A 153 18.10 -0.31 5.09
CA ILE A 153 18.30 -0.05 6.51
C ILE A 153 16.95 0.25 7.18
N LEU A 154 16.17 1.17 6.60
CA LEU A 154 14.85 1.56 7.12
C LEU A 154 13.90 0.37 7.29
N ALA A 155 13.97 -0.64 6.41
CA ALA A 155 13.13 -1.84 6.51
C ALA A 155 13.29 -2.59 7.83
N GLY A 156 14.50 -2.62 8.41
CA GLY A 156 14.75 -3.23 9.72
C GLY A 156 14.10 -2.48 10.89
N HIS A 157 13.77 -1.20 10.68
CA HIS A 157 13.16 -0.32 11.67
C HIS A 157 11.64 -0.19 11.52
N VAL A 158 11.03 -0.81 10.50
CA VAL A 158 9.57 -0.70 10.32
C VAL A 158 8.84 -1.54 11.36
N ARG A 159 7.92 -0.90 12.10
CA ARG A 159 7.06 -1.51 13.10
C ARG A 159 5.60 -1.14 12.93
N ILE A 160 4.75 -2.06 13.36
CA ILE A 160 3.34 -1.83 13.66
C ILE A 160 3.15 -2.33 15.08
N ILE A 161 2.61 -1.47 15.94
CA ILE A 161 2.36 -1.78 17.34
C ILE A 161 0.87 -1.69 17.64
N HIS A 162 0.44 -2.37 18.68
CA HIS A 162 -0.90 -2.26 19.23
C HIS A 162 -0.92 -1.31 20.43
N SER A 163 -2.11 -0.83 20.78
CA SER A 163 -2.28 0.16 21.85
C SER A 163 -1.82 -0.31 23.23
N TRP A 164 -1.72 -1.63 23.46
CA TRP A 164 -1.24 -2.20 24.73
C TRP A 164 0.26 -2.51 24.72
N GLU A 165 0.96 -2.28 23.61
CA GLU A 165 2.40 -2.52 23.46
C GLU A 165 3.23 -1.23 23.64
N THR A 166 2.57 -0.10 23.88
CA THR A 166 3.20 1.21 24.00
C THR A 166 2.58 2.05 25.11
N ASN A 167 3.38 2.96 25.65
CA ASN A 167 2.92 4.01 26.56
C ASN A 167 2.39 5.25 25.82
N THR A 168 2.51 5.30 24.49
CA THR A 168 1.94 6.36 23.67
C THR A 168 0.51 6.03 23.30
N GLU A 169 -0.42 6.95 23.60
CA GLU A 169 -1.83 6.75 23.29
C GLU A 169 -2.07 6.67 21.78
N LEU A 170 -2.49 5.50 21.31
CA LEU A 170 -3.05 5.35 19.97
C LEU A 170 -4.51 5.82 19.98
N THR A 171 -4.87 6.66 19.02
CA THR A 171 -6.13 7.39 19.07
C THR A 171 -7.25 6.73 18.28
N GLY A 172 -8.51 7.13 18.53
CA GLY A 172 -9.70 6.56 17.86
C GLY A 172 -10.05 5.11 18.22
N ILE A 173 -9.49 4.57 19.30
CA ILE A 173 -9.70 3.18 19.72
C ILE A 173 -10.80 3.13 20.78
N THR A 174 -11.78 2.27 20.57
CA THR A 174 -12.89 2.07 21.49
C THR A 174 -12.51 1.08 22.61
N PRO A 175 -12.97 1.30 23.87
CA PRO A 175 -12.60 0.45 25.00
C PRO A 175 -12.90 -1.05 24.81
N HIS A 176 -13.97 -1.37 24.09
CA HIS A 176 -14.38 -2.76 23.84
C HIS A 176 -13.31 -3.56 23.06
N VAL A 177 -12.44 -2.90 22.27
CA VAL A 177 -11.37 -3.58 21.52
C VAL A 177 -10.37 -4.20 22.48
N LYS A 178 -10.02 -3.49 23.56
CA LYS A 178 -9.14 -4.03 24.60
C LYS A 178 -9.80 -5.22 25.32
N THR A 179 -11.09 -5.11 25.62
CA THR A 179 -11.87 -6.21 26.21
C THR A 179 -11.86 -7.46 25.33
N LEU A 180 -12.03 -7.30 24.00
CA LEU A 180 -11.97 -8.43 23.06
C LEU A 180 -10.60 -9.12 23.08
N VAL A 181 -9.52 -8.34 23.12
CA VAL A 181 -8.14 -8.85 23.18
C VAL A 181 -7.89 -9.60 24.48
N ASP A 182 -8.35 -9.05 25.61
CA ASP A 182 -8.20 -9.68 26.92
C ASP A 182 -8.98 -10.97 27.02
N ILE A 183 -10.21 -11.02 26.51
CA ILE A 183 -11.01 -12.24 26.45
C ILE A 183 -10.32 -13.30 25.59
N ALA A 184 -9.76 -12.91 24.43
CA ALA A 184 -9.02 -13.84 23.58
C ALA A 184 -7.77 -14.38 24.28
N ALA A 185 -7.04 -13.53 25.01
CA ALA A 185 -5.88 -13.94 25.81
C ALA A 185 -6.26 -14.88 26.95
N ILE A 186 -7.33 -14.60 27.69
CA ILE A 186 -7.86 -15.46 28.76
C ILE A 186 -8.28 -16.82 28.21
N LYS A 187 -8.94 -16.84 27.04
CA LYS A 187 -9.31 -18.10 26.39
C LYS A 187 -8.08 -18.93 26.03
N ALA A 188 -7.05 -18.31 25.47
CA ALA A 188 -5.80 -19.00 25.14
C ALA A 188 -5.11 -19.56 26.39
N THR A 189 -5.06 -18.81 27.51
CA THR A 189 -4.49 -19.32 28.76
C THR A 189 -5.33 -20.45 29.34
N GLN A 190 -6.66 -20.36 29.28
CA GLN A 190 -7.57 -21.41 29.71
C GLN A 190 -7.32 -22.71 28.94
N ASP A 191 -7.19 -22.67 27.61
CA ASP A 191 -6.91 -23.84 26.79
C ASP A 191 -5.60 -24.53 27.24
N THR A 192 -4.54 -23.74 27.49
CA THR A 192 -3.26 -24.30 28.01
C THR A 192 -3.36 -24.87 29.42
N ILE A 193 -4.20 -24.29 30.28
CA ILE A 193 -4.41 -24.79 31.64
C ILE A 193 -5.17 -26.12 31.60
N VAL A 194 -6.17 -26.26 30.74
CA VAL A 194 -6.92 -27.50 30.55
C VAL A 194 -5.99 -28.62 30.09
N ASP A 195 -5.13 -28.35 29.11
CA ASP A 195 -4.15 -29.32 28.62
C ASP A 195 -3.18 -29.75 29.74
N ARG A 196 -2.61 -28.79 30.48
CA ARG A 196 -1.69 -29.07 31.60
C ARG A 196 -2.38 -29.80 32.77
N LEU A 197 -3.63 -29.46 33.07
CA LEU A 197 -4.40 -30.14 34.11
C LEU A 197 -4.68 -31.58 33.71
N PHE A 198 -5.06 -31.81 32.45
CA PHE A 198 -5.26 -33.16 31.94
C PHE A 198 -3.98 -34.00 32.07
N GLU A 199 -2.83 -33.48 31.62
CA GLU A 199 -1.54 -34.14 31.77
C GLU A 199 -1.20 -34.44 33.24
N ARG A 200 -1.34 -33.45 34.13
CA ARG A 200 -1.05 -33.62 35.56
C ARG A 200 -1.97 -34.61 36.26
N VAL A 201 -3.25 -34.63 35.90
CA VAL A 201 -4.23 -35.59 36.45
C VAL A 201 -3.90 -37.00 35.98
N ILE A 202 -3.64 -37.20 34.69
CA ILE A 202 -3.25 -38.52 34.15
C ILE A 202 -1.94 -39.01 34.79
N MET A 203 -0.94 -38.13 34.92
CA MET A 203 0.32 -38.47 35.59
C MET A 203 0.12 -38.80 37.07
N GLY A 204 -0.67 -38.00 37.80
CA GLY A 204 -0.95 -38.26 39.22
C GLY A 204 -1.76 -39.53 39.46
N VAL A 205 -2.69 -39.86 38.56
CA VAL A 205 -3.43 -41.13 38.60
C VAL A 205 -2.47 -42.30 38.33
N LYS A 206 -1.58 -42.19 37.35
CA LYS A 206 -0.56 -43.21 37.07
C LYS A 206 0.36 -43.45 38.27
N ASP A 207 0.90 -42.39 38.86
CA ASP A 207 1.74 -42.46 40.06
C ASP A 207 1.01 -43.13 41.24
N LEU A 208 -0.27 -42.80 41.45
CA LEU A 208 -1.08 -43.42 42.51
C LEU A 208 -1.30 -44.91 42.30
N LEU A 209 -1.50 -45.34 41.06
CA LEU A 209 -1.67 -46.75 40.71
C LEU A 209 -0.36 -47.53 40.87
N ASP A 210 0.75 -46.93 40.42
CA ASP A 210 2.10 -47.48 40.56
C ASP A 210 2.50 -47.59 42.04
N THR A 211 2.24 -46.54 42.84
CA THR A 211 2.53 -46.51 44.28
C THR A 211 1.73 -47.54 45.07
N ARG A 212 0.47 -47.77 44.70
CA ARG A 212 -0.41 -48.72 45.41
C ARG A 212 -0.23 -50.17 44.97
N GLN A 213 0.70 -50.47 44.07
CA GLN A 213 0.90 -51.80 43.48
C GLN A 213 -0.42 -52.44 43.04
N ILE A 214 -1.31 -51.66 42.41
CA ILE A 214 -2.55 -52.17 41.81
C ILE A 214 -2.17 -52.86 40.48
N GLY A 215 -1.32 -53.88 40.57
CA GLY A 215 -0.88 -54.75 39.49
C GLY A 215 -1.54 -56.13 39.54
N GLY A 216 -2.54 -56.32 40.40
CA GLY A 216 -3.28 -57.57 40.59
C GLY A 216 -4.35 -57.87 39.55
N GLY A 217 -4.17 -57.44 38.29
CA GLY A 217 -4.98 -57.89 37.15
C GLY A 217 -6.43 -57.38 37.02
N GLU A 218 -7.01 -56.71 38.02
CA GLU A 218 -8.43 -56.30 37.96
C GLU A 218 -8.69 -54.88 37.39
N LEU A 219 -7.73 -53.96 37.49
CA LEU A 219 -7.85 -52.58 36.99
C LEU A 219 -6.95 -52.37 35.75
N THR A 220 -7.44 -52.82 34.60
CA THR A 220 -6.77 -52.59 33.30
C THR A 220 -6.82 -51.13 32.88
N GLU A 221 -5.76 -50.64 32.23
CA GLU A 221 -5.65 -49.29 31.63
C GLU A 221 -6.89 -48.89 30.82
N CYS A 222 -7.44 -49.80 30.00
CA CYS A 222 -8.67 -49.57 29.23
C CYS A 222 -9.88 -49.22 30.11
N ARG A 223 -10.03 -49.87 31.27
CA ARG A 223 -11.18 -49.68 32.17
C ARG A 223 -11.08 -48.37 32.95
N LEU A 224 -9.85 -47.96 33.26
CA LEU A 224 -9.54 -46.67 33.88
C LEU A 224 -9.77 -45.51 32.92
N LYS A 225 -9.33 -45.68 31.67
CA LYS A 225 -9.56 -44.71 30.59
C LYS A 225 -11.06 -44.54 30.33
N ASP A 226 -11.81 -45.63 30.27
CA ASP A 226 -13.27 -45.64 30.10
C ASP A 226 -14.01 -45.00 31.29
N MET A 227 -13.55 -45.20 32.52
CA MET A 227 -14.14 -44.55 33.70
C MET A 227 -13.88 -43.04 33.75
N VAL A 228 -12.66 -42.60 33.41
CA VAL A 228 -12.31 -41.18 33.36
C VAL A 228 -13.02 -40.49 32.19
N GLU A 229 -13.05 -41.10 31.00
CA GLU A 229 -13.84 -40.60 29.87
C GLU A 229 -15.31 -40.44 30.28
N LYS A 230 -15.96 -41.48 30.80
CA LYS A 230 -17.38 -41.44 31.20
C LYS A 230 -17.70 -40.44 32.31
N ALA A 231 -16.78 -40.23 33.26
CA ALA A 231 -17.00 -39.28 34.36
C ALA A 231 -16.90 -37.82 33.91
N VAL A 232 -16.05 -37.55 32.91
CA VAL A 232 -15.72 -36.19 32.44
C VAL A 232 -16.53 -35.81 31.18
N GLU A 233 -17.05 -36.80 30.43
CA GLU A 233 -17.90 -36.64 29.25
C GLU A 233 -19.10 -35.70 29.43
N PRO A 234 -19.88 -35.77 30.53
CA PRO A 234 -21.06 -34.92 30.71
C PRO A 234 -20.68 -33.45 30.82
N GLN A 235 -19.60 -33.16 31.54
CA GLN A 235 -19.10 -31.81 31.78
C GLN A 235 -18.52 -31.21 30.50
N PHE A 236 -17.75 -31.99 29.73
CA PHE A 236 -17.22 -31.55 28.45
C PHE A 236 -18.28 -31.38 27.37
N ASN A 237 -19.32 -32.21 27.36
CA ASN A 237 -20.43 -32.06 26.43
C ASN A 237 -21.26 -30.81 26.76
N GLU A 238 -21.50 -30.52 28.04
CA GLU A 238 -22.19 -29.30 28.47
C GLU A 238 -21.37 -28.04 28.15
N LEU A 239 -20.04 -28.09 28.36
CA LEU A 239 -19.12 -27.01 27.97
C LEU A 239 -19.03 -26.83 26.45
N LYS A 240 -18.93 -27.91 25.67
CA LYS A 240 -18.93 -27.88 24.20
C LYS A 240 -20.23 -27.34 23.63
N VAL A 241 -21.39 -27.70 24.20
CA VAL A 241 -22.69 -27.17 23.78
C VAL A 241 -22.79 -25.68 24.10
N THR A 242 -22.30 -25.26 25.26
CA THR A 242 -22.28 -23.84 25.67
C THR A 242 -21.32 -23.00 24.82
N LEU A 243 -20.13 -23.53 24.49
CA LEU A 243 -19.15 -22.91 23.60
C LEU A 243 -19.62 -22.88 22.14
N ASN A 244 -20.21 -23.96 21.62
CA ASN A 244 -20.72 -24.00 20.25
C ASN A 244 -21.95 -23.10 20.07
N LYS A 245 -22.81 -22.95 21.08
CA LYS A 245 -23.87 -21.92 21.09
C LYS A 245 -23.29 -20.50 21.07
N ALA A 246 -22.13 -20.27 21.68
CA ALA A 246 -21.47 -18.96 21.68
C ALA A 246 -20.62 -18.70 20.41
N LEU A 247 -20.22 -19.74 19.67
CA LEU A 247 -19.30 -19.66 18.53
C LEU A 247 -19.96 -19.78 17.15
N LEU A 248 -21.18 -20.31 17.04
CA LEU A 248 -21.88 -20.44 15.75
C LEU A 248 -22.44 -19.12 15.17
N ASP A 249 -22.29 -17.99 15.89
CA ASP A 249 -22.62 -16.64 15.38
C ASP A 249 -21.39 -15.80 14.96
N ARG A 250 -20.17 -16.38 14.95
CA ARG A 250 -18.98 -15.68 14.45
C ARG A 250 -18.18 -16.52 13.47
N GLY A 251 -18.61 -16.49 12.21
CA GLY A 251 -17.71 -16.77 11.10
C GLY A 251 -16.68 -15.65 10.97
N ASN A 252 -15.41 -15.94 11.29
CA ASN A 252 -14.25 -15.34 10.64
C ASN A 252 -12.97 -16.08 11.03
N ASN A 253 -12.27 -16.59 10.02
CA ASN A 253 -10.94 -17.19 10.15
C ASN A 253 -9.91 -16.13 10.56
N PRO A 254 -9.04 -16.40 11.54
CA PRO A 254 -7.87 -15.56 11.78
C PRO A 254 -6.81 -15.84 10.69
N LEU A 255 -6.33 -14.78 10.06
CA LEU A 255 -5.07 -14.81 9.29
C LEU A 255 -3.89 -14.88 10.28
N PRO A 256 -2.84 -15.67 10.00
CA PRO A 256 -1.69 -15.82 10.90
C PRO A 256 -0.84 -14.54 10.95
N PRO A 257 -0.05 -14.34 12.03
CA PRO A 257 0.93 -13.26 12.12
C PRO A 257 2.00 -13.48 11.06
N ARG A 258 2.18 -12.51 10.16
CA ARG A 258 3.28 -12.54 9.19
C ARG A 258 4.56 -12.05 9.87
N THR A 259 5.47 -12.97 10.12
CA THR A 259 6.87 -12.65 10.40
C THR A 259 7.50 -12.02 9.16
N LEU A 260 8.29 -10.96 9.35
CA LEU A 260 9.04 -10.30 8.29
C LEU A 260 10.07 -11.30 7.75
N GLU A 261 9.86 -11.84 6.56
CA GLU A 261 10.89 -12.62 5.87
C GLU A 261 12.05 -11.67 5.56
N SER A 262 13.23 -12.02 6.07
CA SER A 262 14.49 -11.35 5.79
C SER A 262 14.70 -11.25 4.28
N MET A 263 14.96 -10.04 3.78
CA MET A 263 15.37 -9.82 2.39
C MET A 263 16.60 -10.66 2.08
N GLU A 264 16.44 -11.68 1.25
CA GLU A 264 17.54 -12.51 0.78
C GLU A 264 18.58 -11.67 0.02
N SER A 265 19.84 -12.07 0.15
CA SER A 265 20.98 -11.41 -0.45
C SER A 265 20.96 -11.60 -1.97
N PHE A 266 20.67 -10.53 -2.71
CA PHE A 266 20.62 -10.58 -4.17
C PHE A 266 22.02 -10.48 -4.80
N ASN A 267 22.35 -11.50 -5.60
CA ASN A 267 23.58 -11.54 -6.40
C ASN A 267 23.67 -10.35 -7.37
N ILE A 268 24.76 -9.58 -7.25
CA ILE A 268 25.10 -8.47 -8.16
C ILE A 268 25.52 -9.06 -9.52
N ARG A 269 24.55 -9.41 -10.36
CA ARG A 269 24.79 -9.63 -11.81
C ARG A 269 24.70 -8.29 -12.52
N ARG A 270 25.73 -7.94 -13.31
CA ARG A 270 25.70 -6.78 -14.19
C ARG A 270 24.45 -6.86 -15.10
N PRO A 271 23.64 -5.80 -15.19
CA PRO A 271 22.33 -5.92 -15.80
C PRO A 271 22.46 -5.90 -17.33
N VAL A 272 22.31 -7.07 -17.96
CA VAL A 272 22.39 -7.24 -19.43
C VAL A 272 21.07 -6.79 -20.06
N ASN A 273 21.14 -6.00 -21.14
CA ASN A 273 19.96 -5.65 -21.93
C ASN A 273 19.53 -6.88 -22.75
N GLU A 274 18.75 -7.76 -22.14
CA GLU A 274 18.27 -8.97 -22.79
C GLU A 274 17.32 -8.63 -23.93
N VAL A 275 17.68 -9.05 -25.14
CA VAL A 275 16.77 -9.01 -26.28
C VAL A 275 15.84 -10.21 -26.20
N ARG A 276 14.54 -9.96 -26.23
CA ARG A 276 13.48 -10.97 -26.09
C ARG A 276 12.65 -11.03 -27.38
N MET A 277 12.10 -12.20 -27.68
CA MET A 277 11.10 -12.36 -28.74
C MET A 277 9.71 -12.04 -28.19
N SER A 278 9.09 -10.98 -28.70
CA SER A 278 7.73 -10.55 -28.34
C SER A 278 6.90 -10.36 -29.59
N GLY A 279 5.81 -11.13 -29.74
CA GLY A 279 4.92 -11.03 -30.90
C GLY A 279 5.62 -11.26 -32.25
N GLY A 280 6.60 -12.16 -32.29
CA GLY A 280 7.38 -12.47 -33.50
C GLY A 280 8.48 -11.44 -33.84
N MET A 281 8.76 -10.47 -32.97
CA MET A 281 9.82 -9.49 -33.16
C MET A 281 10.80 -9.45 -32.00
N PHE A 282 12.06 -9.16 -32.30
CA PHE A 282 13.08 -8.90 -31.30
C PHE A 282 12.83 -7.52 -30.65
N SER A 283 12.68 -7.51 -29.34
CA SER A 283 12.46 -6.31 -28.53
C SER A 283 13.24 -6.40 -27.24
N ARG A 284 13.81 -5.28 -26.79
CA ARG A 284 14.40 -5.15 -25.45
C ARG A 284 13.36 -4.92 -24.35
N LEU A 285 12.07 -4.86 -24.72
CA LEU A 285 10.96 -4.70 -23.78
C LEU A 285 10.33 -6.05 -23.45
N PRO A 286 9.79 -6.21 -22.23
CA PRO A 286 9.05 -7.41 -21.88
C PRO A 286 7.74 -7.49 -22.65
N ALA A 287 7.26 -8.71 -22.91
CA ALA A 287 6.04 -8.95 -23.67
C ALA A 287 4.80 -8.33 -23.01
N ASN A 288 4.80 -8.07 -21.70
CA ASN A 288 3.71 -7.43 -20.95
C ASN A 288 3.86 -5.90 -20.82
N TYR A 289 4.82 -5.29 -21.52
CA TYR A 289 5.02 -3.83 -21.49
C TYR A 289 3.79 -3.09 -22.02
N GLU A 290 3.52 -1.94 -21.38
CA GLU A 290 2.55 -0.93 -21.80
C GLU A 290 3.17 0.45 -21.63
N PHE A 291 2.73 1.41 -22.44
CA PHE A 291 3.17 2.79 -22.31
C PHE A 291 2.76 3.36 -20.95
N PRO A 292 3.58 4.25 -20.34
CA PRO A 292 3.26 4.86 -19.06
C PRO A 292 1.92 5.59 -19.11
N ASN A 293 1.04 5.37 -18.13
CA ASN A 293 -0.26 6.04 -18.02
C ASN A 293 -0.28 7.10 -16.88
N ALA A 294 0.89 7.65 -16.57
CA ALA A 294 1.10 8.57 -15.45
C ALA A 294 1.43 10.00 -15.93
N GLY A 295 1.82 10.87 -15.00
CA GLY A 295 2.24 12.23 -15.29
C GLY A 295 3.61 12.31 -15.99
N VAL A 296 3.99 13.52 -16.40
CA VAL A 296 5.25 13.80 -17.12
C VAL A 296 6.48 13.42 -16.31
N TYR A 297 6.44 13.58 -14.99
CA TYR A 297 7.57 13.22 -14.13
C TYR A 297 7.86 11.71 -14.13
N ASP A 298 6.82 10.87 -14.04
CA ASP A 298 6.97 9.41 -14.14
C ASP A 298 7.57 9.00 -15.50
N LEU A 299 7.07 9.63 -16.58
CA LEU A 299 7.63 9.45 -17.92
C LEU A 299 9.11 9.85 -17.96
N TRP A 300 9.48 10.99 -17.36
CA TRP A 300 10.85 11.49 -17.31
C TRP A 300 11.80 10.55 -16.55
N ILE A 301 11.36 9.96 -15.43
CA ILE A 301 12.12 8.93 -14.73
C ILE A 301 12.28 7.69 -15.63
N LYS A 302 11.20 7.20 -16.26
CA LYS A 302 11.29 6.04 -17.16
C LYS A 302 12.16 6.30 -18.39
N TRP A 303 12.21 7.54 -18.86
CA TRP A 303 13.05 7.96 -19.99
C TRP A 303 14.54 7.80 -19.69
N ASN A 304 14.95 8.21 -18.48
CA ASN A 304 16.37 8.32 -18.11
C ASN A 304 16.90 7.15 -17.26
N ILE A 305 16.04 6.52 -16.46
CA ILE A 305 16.44 5.53 -15.44
C ILE A 305 15.89 4.15 -15.81
N ARG A 306 16.72 3.12 -15.59
CA ARG A 306 16.38 1.71 -15.83
C ARG A 306 15.32 1.22 -14.85
N ASP A 307 14.54 0.22 -15.26
CA ASP A 307 13.76 -0.61 -14.36
C ASP A 307 14.44 -1.98 -14.31
N ASP A 308 15.16 -2.24 -13.23
CA ASP A 308 15.93 -3.47 -13.05
C ASP A 308 15.01 -4.66 -12.73
N VAL A 309 13.91 -4.41 -12.02
CA VAL A 309 12.93 -5.43 -11.64
C VAL A 309 12.23 -6.01 -12.86
N ARG A 310 11.87 -5.17 -13.83
CA ARG A 310 11.24 -5.60 -15.10
C ARG A 310 12.23 -5.77 -16.24
N ASN A 311 13.50 -5.48 -16.01
CA ASN A 311 14.56 -5.45 -17.01
C ASN A 311 14.23 -4.55 -18.22
N ILE A 312 13.72 -3.34 -17.97
CA ILE A 312 13.42 -2.34 -19.01
C ILE A 312 14.56 -1.31 -19.04
N PRO A 313 15.30 -1.18 -20.16
CA PRO A 313 16.34 -0.16 -20.27
C PRO A 313 15.72 1.24 -20.29
N PRO A 314 16.50 2.30 -19.99
CA PRO A 314 16.04 3.68 -20.12
C PRO A 314 15.41 3.91 -21.50
N LEU A 315 14.19 4.46 -21.54
CA LEU A 315 13.43 4.52 -22.79
C LEU A 315 14.11 5.39 -23.86
N ARG A 316 15.00 6.30 -23.47
CA ARG A 316 15.86 7.08 -24.39
C ARG A 316 16.79 6.23 -25.26
N THR A 317 17.13 5.02 -24.81
CA THR A 317 18.01 4.07 -25.53
C THR A 317 17.26 3.16 -26.50
N LEU A 318 15.92 3.22 -26.49
CA LEU A 318 15.05 2.36 -27.29
C LEU A 318 14.79 2.97 -28.67
N HIS A 319 14.51 2.10 -29.64
CA HIS A 319 14.16 2.46 -30.99
C HIS A 319 12.66 2.22 -31.21
N PRO A 320 11.95 2.98 -32.08
CA PRO A 320 10.53 2.73 -32.40
C PRO A 320 10.20 1.28 -32.79
N ARG A 321 11.17 0.52 -33.30
CA ARG A 321 11.03 -0.89 -33.65
C ARG A 321 10.81 -1.79 -32.42
N ASP A 322 11.40 -1.44 -31.28
CA ASP A 322 11.26 -2.18 -30.02
C ASP A 322 9.79 -2.20 -29.53
N PHE A 323 8.97 -1.21 -29.92
CA PHE A 323 7.57 -1.08 -29.49
C PHE A 323 6.56 -1.70 -30.47
N LYS A 324 7.01 -2.11 -31.67
CA LYS A 324 6.11 -2.50 -32.77
C LYS A 324 5.22 -3.70 -32.42
N PHE A 325 5.65 -4.56 -31.48
CA PHE A 325 4.87 -5.72 -31.03
C PHE A 325 3.57 -5.31 -30.31
N LEU A 326 3.47 -4.06 -29.84
CA LEU A 326 2.27 -3.50 -29.23
C LEU A 326 1.17 -3.22 -30.26
N ASP A 327 1.52 -3.02 -31.52
CA ASP A 327 0.56 -2.75 -32.61
C ASP A 327 -0.28 -4.00 -32.92
N SER A 328 0.30 -5.19 -32.72
CA SER A 328 -0.36 -6.48 -32.93
C SER A 328 -1.25 -6.91 -31.77
N LYS A 329 -1.18 -6.22 -30.62
CA LYS A 329 -2.00 -6.56 -29.45
C LYS A 329 -3.39 -5.92 -29.55
N PRO A 330 -4.48 -6.69 -29.40
CA PRO A 330 -5.83 -6.13 -29.37
C PRO A 330 -6.01 -5.23 -28.14
N LYS A 331 -6.79 -4.15 -28.29
CA LYS A 331 -7.27 -3.38 -27.14
C LYS A 331 -8.45 -4.11 -26.48
N PRO A 332 -8.62 -4.04 -25.16
CA PRO A 332 -9.78 -4.58 -24.46
C PRO A 332 -11.12 -4.02 -25.00
N ASP A 333 -11.09 -2.75 -25.39
CA ASP A 333 -12.23 -1.96 -25.84
C ASP A 333 -12.47 -2.04 -27.38
N GLY A 334 -11.68 -2.86 -28.10
CA GLY A 334 -11.82 -3.01 -29.56
C GLY A 334 -11.48 -1.76 -30.40
N SER A 335 -11.22 -0.61 -29.78
CA SER A 335 -10.88 0.64 -30.47
C SER A 335 -9.56 0.57 -31.22
N LYS A 336 -9.42 1.35 -32.30
CA LYS A 336 -8.16 1.44 -33.05
C LYS A 336 -7.04 1.95 -32.13
N ARG A 337 -5.90 1.26 -32.12
CA ARG A 337 -4.69 1.68 -31.38
C ARG A 337 -3.88 2.66 -32.23
N GLN A 338 -3.48 3.79 -31.65
CA GLN A 338 -2.48 4.66 -32.26
C GLN A 338 -1.20 3.84 -32.45
N ALA A 339 -0.58 3.94 -33.62
CA ALA A 339 0.64 3.20 -33.89
C ALA A 339 1.70 3.50 -32.82
N SER A 340 2.30 2.48 -32.23
CA SER A 340 3.29 2.57 -31.14
C SER A 340 4.44 3.53 -31.44
N ARG A 341 4.85 3.62 -32.71
CA ARG A 341 5.85 4.60 -33.20
C ARG A 341 5.46 6.06 -32.97
N LEU A 342 4.17 6.39 -33.07
CA LEU A 342 3.67 7.75 -32.87
C LEU A 342 3.69 8.08 -31.38
N THR A 343 3.20 7.18 -30.53
CA THR A 343 3.25 7.33 -29.08
C THR A 343 4.69 7.48 -28.58
N PHE A 344 5.63 6.69 -29.11
CA PHE A 344 7.05 6.86 -28.80
C PHE A 344 7.61 8.20 -29.31
N SER A 345 7.18 8.67 -30.48
CA SER A 345 7.56 10.00 -30.99
C SER A 345 7.05 11.12 -30.08
N ASP A 346 5.88 10.97 -29.48
CA ASP A 346 5.32 11.94 -28.53
C ASP A 346 6.10 11.95 -27.21
N MET A 347 6.49 10.78 -26.70
CA MET A 347 7.39 10.68 -25.55
C MET A 347 8.72 11.36 -25.82
N LYS A 348 9.35 11.05 -26.97
CA LYS A 348 10.62 11.66 -27.39
C LYS A 348 10.50 13.17 -27.55
N PHE A 349 9.37 13.67 -28.03
CA PHE A 349 9.13 15.11 -28.15
C PHE A 349 9.12 15.79 -26.78
N VAL A 350 8.30 15.31 -25.84
CA VAL A 350 8.20 15.93 -24.51
C VAL A 350 9.52 15.81 -23.75
N CYS A 351 10.13 14.63 -23.69
CA CYS A 351 11.43 14.46 -23.02
C CYS A 351 12.52 15.29 -23.71
N GLY A 352 12.48 15.45 -25.04
CA GLY A 352 13.38 16.32 -25.79
C GLY A 352 13.25 17.81 -25.45
N CYS A 353 12.04 18.29 -25.11
CA CYS A 353 11.85 19.64 -24.59
C CYS A 353 12.56 19.81 -23.24
N PHE A 354 12.44 18.83 -22.33
CA PHE A 354 13.17 18.83 -21.06
C PHE A 354 14.69 18.79 -21.25
N GLU A 355 15.20 17.93 -22.14
CA GLU A 355 16.63 17.86 -22.43
C GLU A 355 17.18 19.16 -23.05
N THR A 356 16.40 19.83 -23.91
CA THR A 356 16.81 21.10 -24.53
C THR A 356 16.88 22.21 -23.50
N ALA A 357 15.82 22.38 -22.71
CA ALA A 357 15.79 23.38 -21.66
C ALA A 357 16.80 23.07 -20.53
N ALA A 358 17.12 21.80 -20.26
CA ALA A 358 18.20 21.45 -19.35
C ALA A 358 19.56 21.97 -19.83
N ARG A 359 19.88 21.78 -21.12
CA ARG A 359 21.12 22.30 -21.72
C ARG A 359 21.19 23.83 -21.71
N GLU A 360 20.06 24.50 -21.94
CA GLU A 360 19.97 25.96 -21.86
C GLU A 360 20.24 26.49 -20.44
N ASN A 361 19.91 25.70 -19.41
CA ASN A 361 20.20 26.00 -18.01
C ASN A 361 21.57 25.44 -17.54
N GLY A 362 22.42 24.96 -18.45
CA GLY A 362 23.76 24.46 -18.11
C GLY A 362 23.80 23.10 -17.41
N MET A 363 22.70 22.35 -17.41
CA MET A 363 22.64 20.99 -16.84
C MET A 363 22.96 19.94 -17.91
N ASP A 364 23.55 18.80 -17.49
CA ASP A 364 23.81 17.67 -18.37
C ASP A 364 22.66 16.64 -18.32
N PRO A 365 21.80 16.56 -19.36
CA PRO A 365 20.74 15.54 -19.40
C PRO A 365 21.27 14.12 -19.69
N SER A 366 22.55 13.96 -20.03
CA SER A 366 23.13 12.65 -20.30
C SER A 366 23.39 11.86 -19.00
N ASP A 367 23.66 12.56 -17.89
CA ASP A 367 23.75 11.95 -16.57
C ASP A 367 22.38 11.42 -16.12
N GLY A 368 22.27 10.09 -16.06
CA GLY A 368 21.07 9.36 -15.65
C GLY A 368 20.95 9.13 -14.14
N SER A 369 21.77 9.79 -13.32
CA SER A 369 21.67 9.70 -11.85
C SER A 369 20.29 10.17 -11.37
N THR A 370 19.75 9.51 -10.33
CA THR A 370 18.43 9.83 -9.77
C THR A 370 18.34 11.28 -9.31
N ALA A 371 19.41 11.78 -8.68
CA ALA A 371 19.54 13.16 -8.23
C ALA A 371 19.51 14.15 -9.40
N ASN A 372 20.31 13.93 -10.45
CA ASN A 372 20.34 14.83 -11.60
C ASN A 372 19.00 14.84 -12.36
N VAL A 373 18.41 13.67 -12.60
CA VAL A 373 17.10 13.54 -13.26
C VAL A 373 16.01 14.30 -12.49
N ARG A 374 16.03 14.25 -11.15
CA ARG A 374 15.13 15.03 -10.28
C ARG A 374 15.39 16.53 -10.39
N LEU A 375 16.66 16.95 -10.26
CA LEU A 375 17.05 18.36 -10.29
C LEU A 375 16.67 19.02 -11.62
N ILE A 376 16.94 18.35 -12.76
CA ILE A 376 16.54 18.84 -14.08
C ILE A 376 15.02 19.07 -14.12
N TYR A 377 14.22 18.11 -13.67
CA TYR A 377 12.78 18.27 -13.71
C TYR A 377 12.30 19.43 -12.83
N GLN A 378 12.83 19.57 -11.61
CA GLN A 378 12.46 20.65 -10.69
C GLN A 378 12.76 22.03 -11.27
N GLN A 379 13.94 22.21 -11.89
CA GLN A 379 14.36 23.50 -12.44
C GLN A 379 13.67 23.83 -13.77
N VAL A 380 13.49 22.84 -14.64
CA VAL A 380 13.01 23.05 -16.01
C VAL A 380 11.49 23.01 -16.13
N SER A 381 10.81 22.21 -15.29
CA SER A 381 9.36 22.02 -15.40
C SER A 381 8.55 23.31 -15.33
N PRO A 382 8.83 24.31 -14.47
CA PRO A 382 8.04 25.54 -14.42
C PRO A 382 8.05 26.30 -15.75
N THR A 383 9.20 26.35 -16.42
CA THR A 383 9.38 27.01 -17.72
C THR A 383 8.63 26.29 -18.84
N ILE A 384 8.63 24.95 -18.84
CA ILE A 384 7.92 24.15 -19.85
C ILE A 384 6.40 24.28 -19.69
N TYR A 385 5.91 24.29 -18.45
CA TYR A 385 4.48 24.45 -18.17
C TYR A 385 4.02 25.92 -18.33
N ALA A 386 4.93 26.90 -18.33
CA ALA A 386 4.59 28.30 -18.52
C ALA A 386 3.92 28.54 -19.89
N GLY A 387 2.74 29.16 -19.86
CA GLY A 387 1.98 29.51 -21.07
C GLY A 387 1.18 28.36 -21.69
N LEU A 388 1.10 27.18 -21.07
CA LEU A 388 0.13 26.16 -21.47
C LEU A 388 -1.29 26.62 -21.10
N LYS A 389 -2.26 26.46 -22.01
CA LYS A 389 -3.68 26.79 -21.75
C LYS A 389 -4.25 25.88 -20.66
N GLY A 390 -4.81 26.50 -19.61
CA GLY A 390 -5.42 25.84 -18.44
C GLY A 390 -4.84 26.36 -17.11
N GLN A 391 -5.56 26.21 -15.99
CA GLN A 391 -5.05 26.60 -14.67
C GLN A 391 -3.75 25.83 -14.37
N VAL A 392 -2.65 26.56 -14.16
CA VAL A 392 -1.30 26.05 -13.83
C VAL A 392 -1.32 25.05 -12.66
N SER A 393 -2.27 25.22 -11.73
CA SER A 393 -2.43 24.32 -10.56
C SER A 393 -2.78 22.87 -10.90
N ARG A 394 -3.32 22.56 -12.09
CA ARG A 394 -3.71 21.18 -12.49
C ARG A 394 -2.77 20.54 -13.52
N SER A 395 -1.81 21.27 -14.08
CA SER A 395 -0.94 20.74 -15.15
C SER A 395 -0.02 19.60 -14.69
N THR A 396 0.30 19.52 -13.40
CA THR A 396 1.07 18.42 -12.81
C THR A 396 0.26 17.14 -12.62
N GLN A 397 -1.08 17.24 -12.63
CA GLN A 397 -2.01 16.12 -12.54
C GLN A 397 -2.41 15.57 -13.91
N ASP A 398 -2.13 16.32 -14.98
CA ASP A 398 -2.41 15.90 -16.35
C ASP A 398 -1.51 14.72 -16.75
N LYS A 399 -2.09 13.80 -17.53
CA LYS A 399 -1.32 12.73 -18.19
C LYS A 399 -0.33 13.36 -19.17
N TRP A 400 0.82 12.72 -19.33
CA TRP A 400 1.87 13.24 -20.22
C TRP A 400 1.38 13.44 -21.66
N LEU A 401 0.48 12.59 -22.18
CA LEU A 401 -0.14 12.75 -23.51
C LEU A 401 -0.88 14.09 -23.65
N THR A 402 -1.65 14.48 -22.64
CA THR A 402 -2.36 15.77 -22.61
C THR A 402 -1.36 16.94 -22.67
N ILE A 403 -0.21 16.79 -22.01
CA ILE A 403 0.87 17.80 -22.04
C ILE A 403 1.55 17.85 -23.41
N VAL A 404 1.75 16.71 -24.09
CA VAL A 404 2.25 16.67 -25.48
C VAL A 404 1.38 17.55 -26.38
N ASP A 405 0.06 17.33 -26.34
CA ASP A 405 -0.89 18.03 -27.22
C ASP A 405 -0.84 19.54 -26.97
N LYS A 406 -0.86 19.94 -25.69
CA LYS A 406 -0.73 21.36 -25.28
C LYS A 406 0.59 21.99 -25.75
N LEU A 407 1.71 21.27 -25.66
CA LEU A 407 3.02 21.76 -26.12
C LEU A 407 3.11 21.86 -27.64
N ARG A 408 2.54 20.90 -28.37
CA ARG A 408 2.47 20.94 -29.84
C ARG A 408 1.63 22.11 -30.32
N ASP A 409 0.51 22.38 -29.67
CA ASP A 409 -0.34 23.51 -29.99
C ASP A 409 0.33 24.85 -29.69
N LYS A 410 1.03 24.96 -28.55
CA LYS A 410 1.85 26.14 -28.23
C LYS A 410 2.87 26.42 -29.33
N LYS A 411 3.64 25.41 -29.75
CA LYS A 411 4.65 25.55 -30.80
C LYS A 411 4.04 25.95 -32.15
N ARG A 412 2.86 25.42 -32.50
CA ARG A 412 2.12 25.82 -33.71
C ARG A 412 1.68 27.27 -33.68
N MET A 413 1.27 27.78 -32.52
CA MET A 413 0.88 29.18 -32.36
C MET A 413 2.11 30.10 -32.47
N GLU A 414 3.22 29.75 -31.81
CA GLU A 414 4.49 30.49 -31.92
C GLU A 414 5.02 30.53 -33.37
N GLU A 415 4.90 29.42 -34.13
CA GLU A 415 5.26 29.37 -35.54
C GLU A 415 4.34 30.24 -36.43
N LYS A 416 3.05 30.34 -36.11
CA LYS A 416 2.12 31.23 -36.81
C LYS A 416 2.44 32.70 -36.54
N GLU A 417 2.63 33.06 -35.27
CA GLU A 417 2.99 34.43 -34.89
C GLU A 417 4.34 34.86 -35.49
N ARG A 418 5.31 33.95 -35.59
CA ARG A 418 6.60 34.23 -36.23
C ARG A 418 6.46 34.47 -37.74
N LYS A 419 5.52 33.80 -38.41
CA LYS A 419 5.22 34.02 -39.83
C LYS A 419 4.39 35.28 -40.09
N GLU A 420 3.67 35.77 -39.09
CA GLU A 420 2.90 37.01 -39.19
C GLU A 420 3.75 38.27 -38.88
N ARG A 421 4.88 38.11 -38.18
CA ARG A 421 5.80 39.19 -37.81
C ARG A 421 7.01 39.37 -38.75
N GLY A 422 7.26 38.44 -39.67
CA GLY A 422 8.32 38.49 -40.66
C GLY A 422 7.74 38.54 -42.05
#